data_AF-A0A401UN15-F1
#
_entry.id   AF-A0A401UN15-F1
#
_cell.length_a   1.000
_cell.length_b   1.000
_cell.length_c   1.000
_cell.angle_alpha   90.00
_cell.angle_beta   90.00
_cell.angle_gamma   90.00
#
_symmetry.space_group_name_H-M   'P 1'
#
loop_
_entity.id
_entity.type
_entity.pdbx_description
1 polymer ?
#
loop_
_entity_poly.entity_id
_entity_poly.type
_entity_poly.pdbx_seq_one_letter_code
_entity_poly.pdbx_strand_id
1 'polypeptide(L)'
;MDTERCKGSVILISYINNKVHEFETLDKAFANNTSNTKEVFWLNINNPTDSDFEFLKGKFNFHPLTIDDCIHKSRRSKINDYNDYHFLIIATSDSHPNNTFSYNNIYVYISSDYIITIHYGESKSIKKIINGIDKGLAVVSNGSDFVLYHILDEAIDQLFVITDKLEEKINILEEESMNNPVQNTLNNIMRVKKSVIKLRRVVSPLREVLNTLLRHDDIITEKYRLYFSDIYDHILRIYDLIESDHEMVTSCLELYSSQLSNSMNKVMKVLTIITTIMMPLTIITGIYGMNFENMPELHAKYSYFIVIFIMIFSSLCEIIYFKKKKWL
;
A
#
# COMPACT_ATOMS: atom_id res chain seq x y z
N MET A 1 -16.66 -30.46 -0.79
CA MET A 1 -15.60 -31.48 -0.77
C MET A 1 -15.00 -31.48 -2.15
N ASP A 2 -13.88 -30.78 -2.35
CA ASP A 2 -13.04 -30.82 -3.55
C ASP A 2 -11.79 -29.98 -3.23
N THR A 3 -10.99 -30.53 -2.32
CA THR A 3 -9.70 -29.97 -1.90
C THR A 3 -8.61 -30.98 -2.24
N GLU A 4 -8.52 -31.35 -3.51
CA GLU A 4 -7.40 -32.12 -4.09
C GLU A 4 -7.16 -31.70 -5.56
N ARG A 5 -7.02 -30.39 -5.84
CA ARG A 5 -6.41 -29.94 -7.11
C ARG A 5 -4.90 -29.90 -6.94
N CYS A 6 -4.26 -30.93 -7.48
CA CYS A 6 -2.85 -31.24 -7.40
C CYS A 6 -1.93 -30.06 -7.79
N LYS A 7 -0.82 -30.03 -7.06
CA LYS A 7 0.42 -29.28 -7.31
C LYS A 7 0.94 -29.50 -8.74
N GLY A 8 1.35 -28.42 -9.40
CA GLY A 8 2.41 -28.46 -10.43
C GLY A 8 1.98 -28.59 -11.90
N SER A 9 0.70 -28.51 -12.24
CA SER A 9 0.28 -28.48 -13.65
C SER A 9 0.44 -27.08 -14.23
N VAL A 10 1.36 -26.95 -15.19
CA VAL A 10 1.40 -25.84 -16.14
C VAL A 10 0.07 -25.86 -16.89
N ILE A 11 -0.87 -25.00 -16.52
CA ILE A 11 -2.15 -24.87 -17.23
C ILE A 11 -1.88 -23.97 -18.42
N LEU A 12 -1.69 -24.58 -19.59
CA LEU A 12 -1.60 -23.87 -20.86
C LEU A 12 -3.00 -23.71 -21.39
N ILE A 13 -3.50 -22.48 -21.32
CA ILE A 13 -4.79 -22.17 -21.92
C ILE A 13 -4.53 -21.52 -23.26
N SER A 14 -4.87 -22.20 -24.35
CA SER A 14 -4.98 -21.59 -25.66
C SER A 14 -6.43 -21.25 -25.95
N TYR A 15 -6.64 -20.07 -26.52
CA TYR A 15 -7.94 -19.64 -26.98
C TYR A 15 -7.97 -19.59 -28.50
N ILE A 16 -8.86 -20.40 -29.09
CA ILE A 16 -9.11 -20.48 -30.52
C ILE A 16 -10.64 -20.49 -30.71
N ASN A 17 -11.19 -19.70 -31.63
CA ASN A 17 -12.64 -19.66 -31.92
C ASN A 17 -13.52 -19.44 -30.67
N ASN A 18 -13.11 -18.59 -29.74
CA ASN A 18 -13.83 -18.28 -28.50
C ASN A 18 -14.06 -19.49 -27.56
N LYS A 19 -13.21 -20.52 -27.63
CA LYS A 19 -13.22 -21.68 -26.72
C LYS A 19 -11.90 -21.82 -25.99
N VAL A 20 -12.01 -22.27 -24.74
CA VAL A 20 -10.90 -22.50 -23.82
C VAL A 20 -10.38 -23.91 -24.06
N HIS A 21 -9.10 -24.03 -24.43
CA HIS A 21 -8.44 -25.33 -24.58
C HIS A 21 -7.29 -25.42 -23.59
N GLU A 22 -7.36 -26.39 -22.68
CA GLU A 22 -6.27 -26.70 -21.75
C GLU A 22 -5.31 -27.72 -22.37
N PHE A 23 -4.00 -27.46 -22.29
CA PHE A 23 -2.94 -28.36 -22.76
C PHE A 23 -1.95 -28.68 -21.65
N GLU A 24 -1.34 -29.86 -21.72
CA GLU A 24 -0.31 -30.33 -20.79
C GLU A 24 1.11 -29.84 -21.14
N THR A 25 1.36 -29.49 -22.40
CA THR A 25 2.69 -29.16 -22.92
C THR A 25 2.60 -28.06 -23.98
N LEU A 26 3.59 -27.16 -24.02
CA LEU A 26 3.66 -26.07 -25.00
C LEU A 26 3.62 -26.59 -26.44
N ASP A 27 4.33 -27.68 -26.75
CA ASP A 27 4.34 -28.28 -28.09
C ASP A 27 2.93 -28.60 -28.62
N LYS A 28 2.09 -29.22 -27.77
CA LYS A 28 0.69 -29.54 -28.11
C LYS A 28 -0.16 -28.28 -28.29
N ALA A 29 0.04 -27.28 -27.42
CA ALA A 29 -0.68 -26.00 -27.52
C ALA A 29 -0.33 -25.28 -28.84
N PHE A 30 0.95 -25.26 -29.22
CA PHE A 30 1.40 -24.63 -30.47
C PHE A 30 0.99 -25.37 -31.72
N ALA A 31 1.14 -26.70 -31.75
CA ALA A 31 0.78 -27.49 -32.92
C ALA A 31 -0.71 -27.34 -33.29
N ASN A 32 -1.58 -27.20 -32.28
CA ASN A 32 -3.01 -26.98 -32.47
C ASN A 32 -3.33 -25.55 -32.95
N ASN A 33 -2.54 -24.55 -32.53
CA ASN A 33 -2.70 -23.15 -32.94
C ASN A 33 -2.25 -22.88 -34.38
N THR A 34 -1.25 -23.62 -34.89
CA THR A 34 -0.72 -23.42 -36.26
C THR A 34 -1.61 -23.96 -37.38
N SER A 35 -2.67 -24.70 -37.04
CA SER A 35 -3.61 -25.24 -38.01
C SER A 35 -4.75 -24.25 -38.29
N ASN A 36 -4.48 -23.29 -39.18
CA ASN A 36 -5.48 -22.73 -40.10
C ASN A 36 -6.43 -21.60 -39.63
N THR A 37 -6.03 -20.69 -38.73
CA THR A 37 -6.87 -19.52 -38.39
C THR A 37 -6.12 -18.19 -38.50
N LYS A 38 -6.76 -17.17 -39.10
CA LYS A 38 -6.36 -15.75 -39.08
C LYS A 38 -6.64 -15.08 -37.72
N GLU A 39 -6.90 -15.87 -36.68
CA GLU A 39 -7.33 -15.37 -35.37
C GLU A 39 -6.14 -15.21 -34.45
N VAL A 40 -6.18 -14.18 -33.61
CA VAL A 40 -5.21 -13.99 -32.53
C VAL A 40 -5.28 -15.16 -31.58
N PHE A 41 -4.11 -15.72 -31.20
CA PHE A 41 -4.07 -16.72 -30.13
C PHE A 41 -3.60 -16.08 -28.82
N TRP A 42 -4.30 -16.40 -27.73
CA TRP A 42 -3.86 -16.09 -26.37
C TRP A 42 -3.35 -17.36 -25.71
N LEU A 43 -2.09 -17.34 -25.25
CA LEU A 43 -1.47 -18.41 -24.49
C LEU A 43 -1.21 -17.96 -23.05
N ASN A 44 -1.92 -18.55 -22.08
CA ASN A 44 -1.63 -18.31 -20.67
C ASN A 44 -0.78 -19.44 -20.08
N ILE A 45 0.32 -19.09 -19.39
CA ILE A 45 1.27 -20.01 -18.78
C ILE A 45 1.36 -19.72 -17.27
N ASN A 46 0.91 -20.67 -16.46
CA ASN A 46 1.00 -20.59 -15.00
C ASN A 46 2.19 -21.42 -14.48
N ASN A 47 3.05 -20.80 -13.67
CA ASN A 47 4.25 -21.41 -13.07
C ASN A 47 5.13 -22.14 -14.11
N PRO A 48 5.72 -21.43 -15.08
CA PRO A 48 6.55 -22.03 -16.12
C PRO A 48 7.77 -22.76 -15.55
N THR A 49 8.18 -23.82 -16.25
CA THR A 49 9.38 -24.62 -16.02
C THR A 49 10.55 -24.17 -16.91
N ASP A 50 11.76 -24.61 -16.62
CA ASP A 50 12.94 -24.29 -17.46
C ASP A 50 12.79 -24.79 -18.90
N SER A 51 12.15 -25.95 -19.10
CA SER A 51 11.82 -26.46 -20.44
C SER A 51 10.84 -25.55 -21.19
N ASP A 52 9.91 -24.91 -20.48
CA ASP A 52 8.97 -23.98 -21.09
C ASP A 52 9.69 -22.73 -21.60
N PHE A 53 10.66 -22.22 -20.83
CA PHE A 53 11.46 -21.07 -21.24
C PHE A 53 12.37 -21.36 -22.42
N GLU A 54 13.01 -22.54 -22.47
CA GLU A 54 13.79 -22.97 -23.63
C GLU A 54 12.91 -23.11 -24.89
N PHE A 55 11.69 -23.66 -24.74
CA PHE A 55 10.73 -23.70 -25.84
C PHE A 55 10.36 -22.31 -26.34
N LEU A 56 10.00 -21.38 -25.43
CA LEU A 56 9.62 -20.01 -25.80
C LEU A 56 10.77 -19.27 -26.50
N LYS A 57 12.00 -19.42 -26.00
CA LYS A 57 13.20 -18.84 -26.58
C LYS A 57 13.47 -19.38 -27.98
N GLY A 58 13.35 -20.69 -28.20
CA GLY A 58 13.59 -21.31 -29.51
C GLY A 58 12.48 -21.02 -30.53
N LYS A 59 11.21 -21.02 -30.09
CA LYS A 59 10.05 -20.91 -30.99
C LYS A 59 9.74 -19.48 -31.41
N PHE A 60 9.83 -18.53 -30.48
CA PHE A 60 9.49 -17.13 -30.71
C PHE A 60 10.69 -16.22 -30.86
N ASN A 61 11.91 -16.75 -30.69
CA ASN A 61 13.13 -15.97 -30.69
C ASN A 61 13.09 -14.82 -29.65
N PHE A 62 12.45 -15.06 -28.50
CA PHE A 62 12.40 -14.08 -27.42
C PHE A 62 13.79 -13.76 -26.90
N HIS A 63 14.02 -12.47 -26.68
CA HIS A 63 15.29 -11.97 -26.21
C HIS A 63 15.64 -12.55 -24.83
N PRO A 64 16.89 -13.02 -24.59
CA PRO A 64 17.27 -13.67 -23.34
C PRO A 64 16.95 -12.85 -22.08
N LEU A 65 17.07 -11.52 -22.15
CA LEU A 65 16.77 -10.63 -21.03
C LEU A 65 15.30 -10.68 -20.57
N THR A 66 14.34 -10.85 -21.49
CA THR A 66 12.92 -10.92 -21.10
C THR A 66 12.59 -12.27 -20.45
N ILE A 67 13.26 -13.33 -20.89
CA ILE A 67 13.19 -14.66 -20.26
C ILE A 67 13.81 -14.61 -18.87
N ASP A 68 14.98 -13.98 -18.72
CA ASP A 68 15.63 -13.79 -17.43
C ASP A 68 14.74 -12.99 -16.46
N ASP A 69 14.03 -11.96 -16.93
CA ASP A 69 13.07 -11.21 -16.10
C ASP A 69 11.93 -12.10 -15.58
N CYS A 70 11.42 -13.02 -16.41
CA CYS A 70 10.41 -13.99 -16.00
C CYS A 70 10.96 -14.95 -14.93
N ILE A 71 12.13 -15.56 -15.19
CA ILE A 71 12.80 -16.52 -14.29
C ILE A 71 13.10 -15.89 -12.92
N HIS A 72 13.70 -14.70 -12.92
CA HIS A 72 14.10 -13.98 -11.70
C HIS A 72 12.95 -13.22 -11.04
N LYS A 73 11.75 -13.29 -11.63
CA LYS A 73 10.53 -12.66 -11.12
C LYS A 73 10.67 -11.15 -10.91
N SER A 74 11.17 -10.47 -11.93
CA SER A 74 11.37 -9.01 -11.92
C SER A 74 10.09 -8.28 -11.51
N ARG A 75 10.21 -7.35 -10.54
CA ARG A 75 9.05 -6.76 -9.85
C ARG A 75 8.65 -5.37 -10.29
N ARG A 76 9.40 -4.76 -11.19
CA ARG A 76 9.13 -3.40 -11.65
C ARG A 76 8.36 -3.48 -12.96
N SER A 77 7.18 -2.86 -13.00
CA SER A 77 6.43 -2.71 -14.25
C SER A 77 7.29 -1.97 -15.27
N LYS A 78 7.31 -2.48 -16.51
CA LYS A 78 8.06 -1.90 -17.63
C LYS A 78 7.46 -2.34 -18.95
N ILE A 79 7.82 -1.64 -20.00
CA ILE A 79 7.56 -2.00 -21.39
C ILE A 79 8.89 -1.93 -22.14
N ASN A 80 9.14 -2.93 -22.97
CA ASN A 80 10.32 -3.05 -23.80
C ASN A 80 9.91 -3.43 -25.21
N ASP A 81 10.30 -2.60 -26.16
CA ASP A 81 9.97 -2.77 -27.57
C ASP A 81 11.05 -3.64 -28.24
N TYR A 82 10.62 -4.70 -28.92
CA TYR A 82 11.47 -5.52 -29.77
C TYR A 82 10.88 -5.54 -31.19
N ASN A 83 11.68 -5.91 -32.19
CA ASN A 83 11.26 -5.82 -33.59
C ASN A 83 9.98 -6.60 -33.92
N ASP A 84 9.76 -7.75 -33.27
CA ASP A 84 8.66 -8.67 -33.60
C ASP A 84 7.56 -8.72 -32.52
N TYR A 85 7.81 -8.13 -31.34
CA TYR A 85 6.93 -8.22 -30.19
C TYR A 85 7.26 -7.14 -29.15
N HIS A 86 6.33 -6.93 -28.22
CA HIS A 86 6.50 -6.07 -27.06
C HIS A 86 6.46 -6.91 -25.79
N PHE A 87 7.34 -6.57 -24.84
CA PHE A 87 7.40 -7.22 -23.54
C PHE A 87 6.95 -6.26 -22.45
N LEU A 88 5.92 -6.64 -21.70
CA LEU A 88 5.40 -5.87 -20.59
C LEU A 88 5.52 -6.66 -19.29
N ILE A 89 5.82 -5.95 -18.21
CA ILE A 89 5.62 -6.43 -16.84
C ILE A 89 4.50 -5.61 -16.25
N ILE A 90 3.40 -6.28 -15.90
CA ILE A 90 2.22 -5.66 -15.30
C ILE A 90 2.12 -6.13 -13.86
N ALA A 91 2.27 -5.21 -12.92
CA ALA A 91 2.04 -5.52 -11.52
C ALA A 91 0.54 -5.69 -11.26
N THR A 92 0.18 -6.80 -10.62
CA THR A 92 -1.19 -7.13 -10.20
C THR A 92 -1.22 -7.34 -8.71
N SER A 93 -2.32 -6.98 -8.06
CA SER A 93 -2.45 -7.26 -6.63
C SER A 93 -2.84 -8.72 -6.41
N ASP A 94 -2.31 -9.32 -5.36
CA ASP A 94 -2.95 -10.52 -4.81
C ASP A 94 -3.39 -10.24 -3.38
N SER A 95 -4.66 -10.54 -3.12
CA SER A 95 -5.23 -10.44 -1.77
C SER A 95 -4.59 -11.49 -0.88
N HIS A 96 -3.55 -11.09 -0.14
CA HIS A 96 -2.98 -11.95 0.88
C HIS A 96 -3.83 -11.89 2.16
N PRO A 97 -4.16 -13.03 2.80
CA PRO A 97 -5.03 -13.07 3.98
C PRO A 97 -4.49 -12.25 5.18
N ASN A 98 -3.19 -11.99 5.23
CA ASN A 98 -2.54 -11.27 6.34
C ASN A 98 -2.62 -9.74 6.24
N ASN A 99 -3.54 -9.19 5.44
CA ASN A 99 -3.84 -7.74 5.36
C ASN A 99 -2.63 -6.83 5.05
N THR A 100 -1.54 -7.42 4.54
CA THR A 100 -0.33 -6.75 4.09
C THR A 100 -0.39 -6.71 2.57
N PHE A 101 -0.25 -5.51 2.00
CA PHE A 101 -0.25 -5.32 0.55
C PHE A 101 0.82 -6.22 -0.08
N SER A 102 0.39 -7.20 -0.87
CA SER A 102 1.24 -8.05 -1.70
C SER A 102 0.81 -7.89 -3.14
N TYR A 103 1.79 -7.89 -4.03
CA TYR A 103 1.56 -7.82 -5.47
C TYR A 103 2.42 -8.87 -6.13
N ASN A 104 1.87 -9.42 -7.21
CA ASN A 104 2.54 -10.30 -8.15
C ASN A 104 2.64 -9.58 -9.50
N ASN A 105 3.22 -10.23 -10.49
CA ASN A 105 3.29 -9.68 -11.83
C ASN A 105 2.76 -10.68 -12.84
N ILE A 106 2.18 -10.13 -13.89
CA ILE A 106 1.92 -10.82 -15.14
C ILE A 106 2.95 -10.30 -16.13
N TYR A 107 3.75 -11.22 -16.68
CA TYR A 107 4.65 -10.93 -17.78
C TYR A 107 3.89 -11.17 -19.07
N VAL A 108 3.90 -10.20 -19.98
CA VAL A 108 3.13 -10.25 -21.21
C VAL A 108 4.08 -10.08 -22.39
N TYR A 109 4.01 -11.02 -23.32
CA TYR A 109 4.56 -10.87 -24.66
C TYR A 109 3.39 -10.62 -25.60
N ILE A 110 3.41 -9.53 -26.35
CA ILE A 110 2.33 -9.16 -27.26
C ILE A 110 2.86 -8.83 -28.65
N SER A 111 2.14 -9.30 -29.66
CA SER A 111 2.35 -8.97 -31.07
C SER A 111 0.98 -8.82 -31.74
N SER A 112 0.93 -8.50 -33.04
CA SER A 112 -0.33 -8.36 -33.77
C SER A 112 -1.08 -9.71 -33.89
N ASP A 113 -0.36 -10.83 -33.87
CA ASP A 113 -0.93 -12.16 -34.07
C ASP A 113 -1.15 -12.95 -32.77
N TYR A 114 -0.56 -12.50 -31.65
CA TYR A 114 -0.58 -13.27 -30.42
C TYR A 114 -0.40 -12.45 -29.15
N ILE A 115 -0.81 -13.05 -28.04
CA ILE A 115 -0.49 -12.60 -26.70
C ILE A 115 -0.13 -13.80 -25.83
N ILE A 116 1.00 -13.74 -25.13
CA ILE A 116 1.44 -14.77 -24.19
C ILE A 116 1.54 -14.15 -22.80
N THR A 117 0.83 -14.71 -21.84
CA THR A 117 0.84 -14.26 -20.45
C THR A 117 1.51 -15.30 -19.58
N ILE A 118 2.47 -14.86 -18.76
CA ILE A 118 3.18 -15.71 -17.80
C ILE A 118 2.91 -15.15 -16.41
N HIS A 119 2.49 -16.01 -15.48
CA HIS A 119 2.32 -15.62 -14.09
C HIS A 119 2.72 -16.75 -13.14
N TYR A 120 3.01 -16.38 -11.90
CA TYR A 120 3.35 -17.32 -10.83
C TYR A 120 2.26 -17.30 -9.75
N GLY A 121 1.80 -18.49 -9.34
CA GLY A 121 0.66 -18.62 -8.43
C GLY A 121 -0.69 -18.33 -9.09
N GLU A 122 -1.75 -18.26 -8.29
CA GLU A 122 -3.07 -17.89 -8.80
C GLU A 122 -3.13 -16.40 -9.11
N SER A 123 -3.37 -16.05 -10.38
CA SER A 123 -3.69 -14.67 -10.78
C SER A 123 -5.20 -14.48 -10.84
N LYS A 124 -5.74 -13.64 -9.93
CA LYS A 124 -7.17 -13.30 -9.95
C LYS A 124 -7.58 -12.63 -11.26
N SER A 125 -6.71 -11.79 -11.81
CA SER A 125 -7.01 -11.05 -13.03
C SER A 125 -7.23 -11.99 -14.22
N ILE A 126 -6.29 -12.91 -14.42
CA ILE A 126 -6.38 -13.92 -15.48
C ILE A 126 -7.59 -14.84 -15.25
N LYS A 127 -7.83 -15.28 -14.02
CA LYS A 127 -8.98 -16.13 -13.68
C LYS A 127 -10.33 -15.48 -13.96
N LYS A 128 -10.49 -14.17 -13.71
CA LYS A 128 -11.71 -13.42 -14.02
C LYS A 128 -11.96 -13.38 -15.53
N ILE A 129 -10.91 -13.16 -16.32
CA ILE A 129 -11.00 -13.14 -17.79
C ILE A 129 -11.37 -14.52 -18.33
N ILE A 130 -10.69 -15.58 -17.87
CA ILE A 130 -11.01 -16.97 -18.24
C ILE A 130 -12.48 -17.29 -17.98
N ASN A 131 -12.97 -16.99 -16.77
CA ASN A 131 -14.38 -17.21 -16.39
C ASN A 131 -15.36 -16.37 -17.23
N GLY A 132 -14.94 -15.19 -17.70
CA GLY A 132 -15.74 -14.35 -18.59
C GLY A 132 -15.89 -14.99 -19.97
N ILE A 133 -14.80 -15.54 -20.51
CA ILE A 133 -14.79 -16.21 -21.81
C ILE A 133 -15.65 -17.49 -21.75
N ASP A 134 -15.57 -18.26 -20.67
CA ASP A 134 -16.44 -19.44 -20.45
C ASP A 134 -17.94 -19.08 -20.46
N LYS A 135 -18.28 -17.84 -20.10
CA LYS A 135 -19.65 -17.29 -20.13
C LYS A 135 -20.03 -16.65 -21.46
N GLY A 136 -19.17 -16.76 -22.48
CA GLY A 136 -19.41 -16.26 -23.83
C GLY A 136 -18.82 -14.88 -24.13
N LEU A 137 -17.98 -14.31 -23.26
CA LEU A 137 -17.31 -13.04 -23.54
C LEU A 137 -16.28 -13.23 -24.67
N ALA A 138 -16.52 -12.57 -25.81
CA ALA A 138 -15.68 -12.67 -27.00
C ALA A 138 -14.40 -11.80 -26.88
N VAL A 139 -13.49 -12.16 -25.97
CA VAL A 139 -12.28 -11.38 -25.71
C VAL A 139 -11.21 -11.61 -26.79
N VAL A 140 -10.86 -12.86 -27.04
CA VAL A 140 -9.70 -13.20 -27.89
C VAL A 140 -9.98 -12.93 -29.38
N SER A 141 -11.24 -13.08 -29.82
CA SER A 141 -11.66 -12.80 -31.19
C SER A 141 -11.55 -11.31 -31.57
N ASN A 142 -11.39 -10.42 -30.58
CA ASN A 142 -11.36 -8.99 -30.78
C ASN A 142 -9.95 -8.42 -30.99
N GLY A 143 -8.89 -9.21 -30.78
CA GLY A 143 -7.50 -8.77 -30.95
C GLY A 143 -6.65 -9.02 -29.70
N SER A 144 -5.33 -9.02 -29.86
CA SER A 144 -4.37 -9.17 -28.75
C SER A 144 -4.41 -7.96 -27.81
N ASP A 145 -4.65 -6.77 -28.37
CA ASP A 145 -4.83 -5.52 -27.64
C ASP A 145 -6.07 -5.52 -26.75
N PHE A 146 -7.18 -6.13 -27.19
CA PHE A 146 -8.37 -6.26 -26.36
C PHE A 146 -8.18 -7.22 -25.18
N VAL A 147 -7.41 -8.29 -25.36
CA VAL A 147 -6.99 -9.17 -24.25
C VAL A 147 -6.12 -8.39 -23.26
N LEU A 148 -5.14 -7.62 -23.76
CA LEU A 148 -4.28 -6.79 -22.93
C LEU A 148 -5.08 -5.73 -22.15
N TYR A 149 -6.05 -5.09 -22.80
CA TYR A 149 -6.99 -4.16 -22.16
C TYR A 149 -7.64 -4.80 -20.94
N HIS A 150 -8.26 -5.97 -21.09
CA HIS A 150 -8.92 -6.66 -19.97
C HIS A 150 -7.97 -7.07 -18.84
N ILE A 151 -6.71 -7.42 -19.15
CA ILE A 151 -5.69 -7.73 -18.14
C ILE A 151 -5.35 -6.46 -17.34
N LEU A 152 -5.15 -5.33 -18.02
CA LEU A 152 -4.82 -4.05 -17.39
C LEU A 152 -5.99 -3.50 -16.58
N ASP A 153 -7.20 -3.51 -17.13
CA ASP A 153 -8.45 -3.06 -16.48
C ASP A 153 -8.62 -3.76 -15.13
N GLU A 154 -8.55 -5.09 -15.13
CA GLU A 154 -8.69 -5.88 -13.92
C GLU A 154 -7.50 -5.72 -12.95
N ALA A 155 -6.28 -5.48 -13.46
CA ALA A 155 -5.14 -5.18 -12.60
C ALA A 155 -5.33 -3.83 -11.88
N ILE A 156 -5.90 -2.83 -12.56
CA ILE A 156 -6.15 -1.49 -12.02
C ILE A 156 -7.33 -1.49 -11.05
N ASP A 157 -8.42 -2.20 -11.36
CA ASP A 157 -9.56 -2.39 -10.45
C ASP A 157 -9.11 -2.92 -9.08
N GLN A 158 -8.18 -3.87 -9.07
CA GLN A 158 -7.63 -4.41 -7.84
C GLN A 158 -6.79 -3.40 -7.06
N LEU A 159 -6.12 -2.46 -7.75
CA LEU A 159 -5.38 -1.38 -7.10
C LEU A 159 -6.32 -0.37 -6.44
N PHE A 160 -7.49 -0.08 -7.02
CA PHE A 160 -8.53 0.74 -6.35
C PHE A 160 -8.95 0.11 -5.03
N VAL A 161 -9.32 -1.17 -5.03
CA VAL A 161 -9.74 -1.89 -3.81
C VAL A 161 -8.70 -1.80 -2.68
N ILE A 162 -7.42 -1.73 -3.02
CA ILE A 162 -6.34 -1.62 -2.04
C ILE A 162 -6.14 -0.19 -1.57
N THR A 163 -6.26 0.78 -2.48
CA THR A 163 -6.19 2.21 -2.18
C THR A 163 -7.31 2.58 -1.21
N ASP A 164 -8.55 2.19 -1.49
CA ASP A 164 -9.71 2.46 -0.63
C ASP A 164 -9.51 1.89 0.80
N LYS A 165 -8.96 0.67 0.90
CA LYS A 165 -8.65 0.04 2.19
C LYS A 165 -7.51 0.72 2.96
N LEU A 166 -6.60 1.39 2.25
CA LEU A 166 -5.56 2.18 2.89
C LEU A 166 -6.14 3.50 3.37
N GLU A 167 -6.92 4.19 2.55
CA GLU A 167 -7.62 5.43 2.91
C GLU A 167 -8.47 5.24 4.18
N GLU A 168 -9.28 4.17 4.25
CA GLU A 168 -10.08 3.85 5.45
C GLU A 168 -9.19 3.71 6.71
N LYS A 169 -8.03 3.04 6.60
CA LYS A 169 -7.08 2.90 7.70
C LYS A 169 -6.43 4.22 8.09
N ILE A 170 -6.19 5.11 7.13
CA ILE A 170 -5.62 6.43 7.37
C ILE A 170 -6.60 7.28 8.15
N ASN A 171 -7.88 7.29 7.75
CA ASN A 171 -8.94 8.01 8.44
C ASN A 171 -9.08 7.57 9.91
N ILE A 172 -9.01 6.25 10.17
CA ILE A 172 -9.01 5.71 11.55
C ILE A 172 -7.79 6.22 12.34
N LEU A 173 -6.59 6.22 11.72
CA LEU A 173 -5.38 6.68 12.39
C LEU A 173 -5.36 8.18 12.65
N GLU A 174 -6.00 8.97 11.80
CA GLU A 174 -6.17 10.41 12.02
C GLU A 174 -6.98 10.66 13.29
N GLU A 175 -8.14 10.01 13.42
CA GLU A 175 -8.99 10.11 14.61
C GLU A 175 -8.27 9.62 15.88
N GLU A 176 -7.57 8.48 15.81
CA GLU A 176 -6.77 7.95 16.92
C GLU A 176 -5.67 8.95 17.34
N SER A 177 -5.00 9.58 16.37
CA SER A 177 -3.91 10.52 16.60
C SER A 177 -4.39 11.83 17.23
N MET A 178 -5.61 12.27 16.92
CA MET A 178 -6.21 13.48 17.49
C MET A 178 -6.70 13.27 18.94
N ASN A 179 -7.37 12.15 19.21
CA ASN A 179 -8.17 12.01 20.43
C ASN A 179 -7.38 11.45 21.62
N ASN A 180 -6.62 10.35 21.45
CA ASN A 180 -5.84 9.73 22.51
C ASN A 180 -4.76 8.81 21.93
N PRO A 181 -3.56 9.34 21.64
CA PRO A 181 -2.48 8.53 21.07
C PRO A 181 -2.03 7.44 22.05
N VAL A 182 -2.27 6.17 21.70
CA VAL A 182 -1.75 5.00 22.44
C VAL A 182 -0.37 4.65 21.88
N GLN A 183 0.47 3.97 22.64
CA GLN A 183 1.80 3.55 22.18
C GLN A 183 1.77 2.72 20.89
N ASN A 184 0.65 2.02 20.62
CA ASN A 184 0.49 1.23 19.39
C ASN A 184 0.14 2.08 18.14
N THR A 185 -0.35 3.31 18.32
CA THR A 185 -0.72 4.21 17.21
C THR A 185 0.48 4.50 16.30
N LEU A 186 1.66 4.77 16.87
CA LEU A 186 2.88 4.99 16.09
C LEU A 186 3.24 3.78 15.20
N ASN A 187 3.15 2.56 15.73
CA ASN A 187 3.43 1.35 14.96
C ASN A 187 2.44 1.18 13.81
N ASN A 188 1.16 1.49 14.03
CA ASN A 188 0.13 1.45 13.00
C ASN A 188 0.37 2.50 11.91
N ILE A 189 0.68 3.75 12.28
CA ILE A 189 1.06 4.83 11.34
C ILE A 189 2.23 4.37 10.46
N MET A 190 3.29 3.84 11.08
CA MET A 190 4.48 3.39 10.34
C MET A 190 4.17 2.21 9.40
N ARG A 191 3.26 1.30 9.77
CA ARG A 191 2.83 0.19 8.93
C ARG A 191 2.00 0.66 7.73
N VAL A 192 1.10 1.61 7.92
CA VAL A 192 0.31 2.20 6.83
C VAL A 192 1.22 2.99 5.91
N LYS A 193 2.12 3.83 6.45
CA LYS A 193 3.13 4.57 5.67
C LYS A 193 3.95 3.65 4.75
N LYS A 194 4.43 2.52 5.27
CA LYS A 194 5.14 1.51 4.46
C LYS A 194 4.27 0.93 3.35
N SER A 195 2.99 0.71 3.61
CA SER A 195 2.05 0.19 2.61
C SER A 195 1.78 1.21 1.49
N VAL A 196 1.56 2.48 1.83
CA VAL A 196 1.40 3.59 0.86
C VAL A 196 2.65 3.73 -0.02
N ILE A 197 3.85 3.74 0.58
CA ILE A 197 5.11 3.80 -0.18
C ILE A 197 5.26 2.59 -1.11
N LYS A 198 4.87 1.40 -0.64
CA LYS A 198 4.93 0.17 -1.46
C LYS A 198 3.97 0.26 -2.64
N LEU A 199 2.75 0.77 -2.42
CA LEU A 199 1.76 0.97 -3.48
C LEU A 199 2.24 2.01 -4.50
N ARG A 200 2.80 3.14 -4.06
CA ARG A 200 3.43 4.14 -4.95
C ARG A 200 4.51 3.54 -5.86
N ARG A 201 5.37 2.68 -5.30
CA ARG A 201 6.43 1.98 -6.06
C ARG A 201 5.90 1.02 -7.12
N VAL A 202 4.65 0.57 -6.99
CA VAL A 202 3.97 -0.31 -7.96
C VAL A 202 3.24 0.52 -9.02
N VAL A 203 2.49 1.53 -8.59
CA VAL A 203 1.64 2.37 -9.46
C VAL A 203 2.47 3.29 -10.35
N SER A 204 3.54 3.89 -9.81
CA SER A 204 4.34 4.87 -10.56
C SER A 204 4.96 4.29 -11.84
N PRO A 205 5.62 3.10 -11.84
CA PRO A 205 6.10 2.49 -13.07
C PRO A 205 4.96 2.01 -13.98
N LEU A 206 3.84 1.55 -13.44
CA LEU A 206 2.69 1.11 -14.25
C LEU A 206 2.08 2.28 -15.03
N ARG A 207 2.00 3.47 -14.42
CA ARG A 207 1.61 4.72 -15.11
C ARG A 207 2.53 5.02 -16.29
N GLU A 208 3.84 4.85 -16.12
CA GLU A 208 4.81 5.06 -17.21
C GLU A 208 4.62 4.05 -18.35
N VAL A 209 4.36 2.78 -18.01
CA VAL A 209 4.02 1.72 -18.98
C VAL A 209 2.79 2.11 -19.79
N LEU A 210 1.70 2.51 -19.13
CA LEU A 210 0.44 2.88 -19.80
C LEU A 210 0.58 4.13 -20.68
N ASN A 211 1.28 5.16 -20.21
CA ASN A 211 1.59 6.35 -21.02
C ASN A 211 2.44 6.01 -22.26
N THR A 212 3.34 5.03 -22.15
CA THR A 212 4.15 4.55 -23.27
C THR A 212 3.32 3.72 -24.23
N LEU A 213 2.43 2.86 -23.71
CA LEU A 213 1.53 2.01 -24.49
C LEU A 213 0.59 2.84 -25.37
N LEU A 214 0.04 3.94 -24.85
CA LEU A 214 -0.84 4.85 -25.60
C LEU A 214 -0.19 5.50 -26.82
N ARG A 215 1.14 5.53 -26.88
CA ARG A 215 1.92 6.10 -28.00
C ARG A 215 2.31 5.06 -29.05
N HIS A 216 2.08 3.77 -28.79
CA HIS A 216 2.44 2.67 -29.66
C HIS A 216 1.24 2.22 -30.50
N ASP A 217 1.18 2.70 -31.74
CA ASP A 217 0.12 2.40 -32.72
C ASP A 217 0.17 0.94 -33.23
N ASP A 218 1.30 0.26 -33.04
CA ASP A 218 1.55 -1.13 -33.42
C ASP A 218 1.00 -2.13 -32.38
N ILE A 219 0.85 -1.71 -31.13
CA ILE A 219 0.23 -2.51 -30.07
C ILE A 219 -1.26 -2.21 -29.96
N ILE A 220 -1.63 -0.92 -29.86
CA ILE A 220 -3.01 -0.51 -29.63
C ILE A 220 -3.64 -0.12 -30.96
N THR A 221 -4.66 -0.86 -31.39
CA THR A 221 -5.45 -0.45 -32.55
C THR A 221 -6.31 0.77 -32.23
N GLU A 222 -6.52 1.64 -33.23
CA GLU A 222 -7.40 2.82 -33.11
C GLU A 222 -8.79 2.49 -32.54
N LYS A 223 -9.30 1.29 -32.85
CA LYS A 223 -10.58 0.78 -32.34
C LYS A 223 -10.65 0.78 -30.81
N TYR A 224 -9.55 0.43 -30.13
CA TYR A 224 -9.52 0.26 -28.68
C TYR A 224 -8.79 1.38 -27.94
N ARG A 225 -8.26 2.39 -28.65
CA ARG A 225 -7.48 3.49 -28.07
C ARG A 225 -8.20 4.23 -26.95
N LEU A 226 -9.51 4.45 -27.09
CA LEU A 226 -10.33 5.09 -26.04
C LEU A 226 -10.39 4.27 -24.75
N TYR A 227 -10.43 2.94 -24.84
CA TYR A 227 -10.44 2.06 -23.67
C TYR A 227 -9.12 2.11 -22.90
N PHE A 228 -7.99 2.16 -23.61
CA PHE A 228 -6.69 2.35 -22.97
C PHE A 228 -6.53 3.75 -22.38
N SER A 229 -7.15 4.77 -22.97
CA SER A 229 -7.15 6.13 -22.41
C SER A 229 -7.90 6.17 -21.07
N ASP A 230 -9.04 5.48 -20.97
CA ASP A 230 -9.80 5.35 -19.72
C ASP A 230 -8.99 4.64 -18.61
N ILE A 231 -8.31 3.54 -18.95
CA ILE A 231 -7.34 2.85 -18.09
C ILE A 231 -6.23 3.80 -17.62
N TYR A 232 -5.75 4.67 -18.52
CA TYR A 232 -4.72 5.64 -18.17
C TYR A 232 -5.24 6.73 -17.21
N ASP A 233 -6.46 7.20 -17.40
CA ASP A 233 -7.11 8.14 -16.48
C ASP A 233 -7.32 7.50 -15.10
N HIS A 234 -7.68 6.22 -15.06
CA HIS A 234 -7.82 5.44 -13.83
C HIS A 234 -6.50 5.31 -13.06
N ILE A 235 -5.38 4.98 -13.73
CA ILE A 235 -4.09 4.89 -13.04
C ILE A 235 -3.59 6.26 -12.55
N LEU A 236 -3.91 7.35 -13.27
CA LEU A 236 -3.61 8.70 -12.82
C LEU A 236 -4.37 9.04 -11.54
N ARG A 237 -5.67 8.73 -11.51
CA ARG A 237 -6.48 8.92 -10.29
C ARG A 237 -5.93 8.15 -9.10
N ILE A 238 -5.54 6.88 -9.27
CA ILE A 238 -4.92 6.10 -8.20
C ILE A 238 -3.61 6.73 -7.75
N TYR A 239 -2.78 7.20 -8.69
CA TYR A 239 -1.52 7.86 -8.37
C TYR A 239 -1.74 9.11 -7.50
N ASP A 240 -2.71 9.95 -7.84
CA ASP A 240 -3.01 11.17 -7.09
C ASP A 240 -3.56 10.85 -5.69
N LEU A 241 -4.43 9.83 -5.56
CA LEU A 241 -4.91 9.34 -4.27
C LEU A 241 -3.75 8.86 -3.38
N ILE A 242 -2.77 8.15 -3.94
CA ILE A 242 -1.60 7.68 -3.19
C ILE A 242 -0.73 8.83 -2.69
N GLU A 243 -0.57 9.91 -3.47
CA GLU A 243 0.15 11.09 -2.99
C GLU A 243 -0.62 11.77 -1.85
N SER A 244 -1.93 11.91 -1.96
CA SER A 244 -2.80 12.41 -0.88
C SER A 244 -2.69 11.56 0.39
N ASP A 245 -2.80 10.23 0.25
CA ASP A 245 -2.63 9.27 1.35
C ASP A 245 -1.27 9.41 2.03
N HIS A 246 -0.21 9.62 1.25
CA HIS A 246 1.13 9.79 1.79
C HIS A 246 1.23 11.08 2.64
N GLU A 247 0.62 12.17 2.18
CA GLU A 247 0.52 13.42 2.93
C GLU A 247 -0.30 13.23 4.21
N MET A 248 -1.50 12.62 4.13
CA MET A 248 -2.35 12.38 5.29
C MET A 248 -1.68 11.51 6.36
N VAL A 249 -0.99 10.43 5.97
CA VAL A 249 -0.23 9.59 6.91
C VAL A 249 0.91 10.36 7.59
N THR A 250 1.53 11.29 6.85
CA THR A 250 2.58 12.15 7.41
C THR A 250 1.98 13.14 8.41
N SER A 251 0.84 13.74 8.08
CA SER A 251 0.07 14.59 9.01
C SER A 251 -0.34 13.83 10.27
N CYS A 252 -0.77 12.57 10.18
CA CYS A 252 -1.08 11.75 11.36
C CYS A 252 0.13 11.61 12.30
N LEU A 253 1.34 11.40 11.74
CA LEU A 253 2.57 11.29 12.54
C LEU A 253 2.92 12.60 13.26
N GLU A 254 2.69 13.74 12.59
CA GLU A 254 2.90 15.07 13.16
C GLU A 254 1.88 15.36 14.27
N LEU A 255 0.60 15.06 14.03
CA LEU A 255 -0.47 15.16 15.03
C LEU A 255 -0.17 14.32 16.27
N TYR A 256 0.23 13.05 16.07
CA TYR A 256 0.66 12.15 17.16
C TYR A 256 1.78 12.79 18.00
N SER A 257 2.81 13.32 17.35
CA SER A 257 3.97 13.93 18.01
C SER A 257 3.59 15.21 18.77
N SER A 258 2.68 16.00 18.20
CA SER A 258 2.11 17.20 18.82
C SER A 258 1.29 16.85 20.07
N GLN A 259 0.44 15.83 20.01
CA GLN A 259 -0.35 15.39 21.17
C GLN A 259 0.51 14.79 22.28
N LEU A 260 1.57 14.06 21.94
CA LEU A 260 2.54 13.58 22.92
C LEU A 260 3.22 14.74 23.64
N SER A 261 3.66 15.76 22.89
CA SER A 261 4.25 16.97 23.44
C SER A 261 3.27 17.76 24.32
N ASN A 262 2.00 17.87 23.91
CA ASN A 262 0.95 18.52 24.69
C ASN A 262 0.68 17.79 26.01
N SER A 263 0.62 16.45 25.97
CA SER A 263 0.46 15.61 27.16
C SER A 263 1.64 15.77 28.12
N MET A 264 2.87 15.75 27.60
CA MET A 264 4.07 16.03 28.39
C MET A 264 4.01 17.43 29.03
N ASN A 265 3.61 18.45 28.27
CA ASN A 265 3.43 19.80 28.79
C ASN A 265 2.37 19.89 29.89
N LYS A 266 1.26 19.13 29.78
CA LYS A 266 0.24 19.06 30.84
C LYS A 266 0.81 18.42 32.11
N VAL A 267 1.51 17.29 32.00
CA VAL A 267 2.16 16.62 33.14
C VAL A 267 3.19 17.54 33.80
N MET A 268 4.04 18.20 33.01
CA MET A 268 5.03 19.14 33.51
C MET A 268 4.39 20.33 34.23
N LYS A 269 3.29 20.89 33.71
CA LYS A 269 2.53 21.96 34.38
C LYS A 269 1.99 21.51 35.74
N VAL A 270 1.35 20.34 35.81
CA VAL A 270 0.80 19.81 37.07
C VAL A 270 1.91 19.60 38.11
N LEU A 271 3.01 18.95 37.72
CA LEU A 271 4.15 18.75 38.61
C LEU A 271 4.76 20.07 39.09
N THR A 272 4.88 21.06 38.19
CA THR A 272 5.42 22.38 38.51
C THR A 272 4.51 23.14 39.49
N ILE A 273 3.19 23.09 39.29
CA ILE A 273 2.22 23.74 40.19
C ILE A 273 2.31 23.13 41.60
N ILE A 274 2.31 21.80 41.70
CA ILE A 274 2.43 21.11 42.99
C ILE A 274 3.76 21.46 43.67
N THR A 275 4.87 21.41 42.92
CA THR A 275 6.20 21.70 43.45
C THR A 275 6.35 23.14 43.91
N THR A 276 5.84 24.09 43.12
CA THR A 276 5.91 25.52 43.45
C THR A 276 5.12 25.83 44.71
N ILE A 277 3.91 25.26 44.86
CA ILE A 277 3.09 25.41 46.08
C ILE A 277 3.75 24.77 47.30
N MET A 278 4.39 23.61 47.15
CA MET A 278 5.03 22.90 48.26
C MET A 278 6.36 23.52 48.70
N MET A 279 7.12 24.16 47.81
CA MET A 279 8.49 24.59 48.11
C MET A 279 8.57 25.66 49.22
N PRO A 280 7.81 26.77 49.19
CA PRO A 280 7.82 27.75 50.28
C PRO A 280 7.30 27.17 51.60
N LEU A 281 6.28 26.31 51.54
CA LEU A 281 5.75 25.62 52.72
C LEU A 281 6.81 24.74 53.37
N THR A 282 7.53 23.98 52.56
CA THR A 282 8.62 23.09 53.01
C THR A 282 9.79 23.89 53.59
N ILE A 283 10.10 25.06 53.03
CA ILE A 283 11.13 25.95 53.58
C ILE A 283 10.69 26.47 54.96
N ILE A 284 9.44 26.94 55.10
CA ILE A 284 8.92 27.44 56.37
C ILE A 284 8.93 26.34 57.43
N THR A 285 8.37 25.16 57.12
CA THR A 285 8.36 24.02 58.06
C THR A 285 9.77 23.52 58.36
N GLY A 286 10.67 23.57 57.38
CA GLY A 286 12.09 23.23 57.53
C GLY A 286 12.79 24.16 58.52
N ILE A 287 12.64 25.48 58.38
CA ILE A 287 13.24 26.49 59.28
C ILE A 287 12.74 26.28 60.72
N TYR A 288 11.42 26.16 60.92
CA TYR A 288 10.84 25.95 62.25
C TYR A 288 11.05 24.53 62.81
N GLY A 289 11.52 23.59 61.97
CA GLY A 289 11.94 22.25 62.39
C GLY A 289 13.41 22.17 62.83
N MET A 290 14.16 23.26 62.74
CA MET A 290 15.57 23.31 63.17
C MET A 290 15.68 23.49 64.69
N ASN A 291 16.62 22.79 65.32
CA ASN A 291 16.86 22.85 66.76
C ASN A 291 17.78 24.03 67.14
N PHE A 292 17.33 25.27 66.95
CA PHE A 292 18.08 26.45 67.40
C PHE A 292 17.60 26.93 68.77
N GLU A 293 18.53 27.33 69.65
CA GLU A 293 18.21 27.87 70.99
C GLU A 293 17.65 29.30 70.95
N ASN A 294 18.07 30.12 69.97
CA ASN A 294 17.77 31.56 69.96
C ASN A 294 16.85 31.92 68.77
N MET A 295 15.57 31.51 68.86
CA MET A 295 14.52 31.87 67.90
C MET A 295 13.46 32.74 68.60
N PRO A 296 13.58 34.08 68.54
CA PRO A 296 12.67 34.99 69.25
C PRO A 296 11.20 34.81 68.85
N GLU A 297 10.93 34.32 67.64
CA GLU A 297 9.59 34.06 67.11
C GLU A 297 8.86 32.93 67.86
N LEU A 298 9.56 31.94 68.43
CA LEU A 298 8.93 30.78 69.09
C LEU A 298 8.28 31.12 70.43
N HIS A 299 8.73 32.17 71.12
CA HIS A 299 8.25 32.54 72.45
C HIS A 299 7.03 33.46 72.44
N ALA A 300 6.63 33.99 71.28
CA ALA A 300 5.47 34.87 71.17
C ALA A 300 4.14 34.08 71.14
N LYS A 301 3.16 34.57 71.91
CA LYS A 301 1.89 33.87 72.22
C LYS A 301 1.08 33.39 71.00
N TYR A 302 1.20 34.07 69.86
CA TYR A 302 0.39 33.80 68.65
C TYR A 302 1.22 33.31 67.45
N SER A 303 2.52 33.07 67.61
CA SER A 303 3.43 32.80 66.49
C SER A 303 3.05 31.57 65.68
N TYR A 304 2.60 30.48 66.32
CA TYR A 304 2.14 29.28 65.63
C TYR A 304 1.00 29.57 64.63
N PHE A 305 0.00 30.34 65.05
CA PHE A 305 -1.13 30.71 64.21
C PHE A 305 -0.73 31.69 63.09
N ILE A 306 0.20 32.61 63.37
CA ILE A 306 0.74 33.55 62.37
C ILE A 306 1.47 32.78 61.27
N VAL A 307 2.32 31.80 61.61
CA VAL A 307 3.06 31.00 60.62
C VAL A 307 2.10 30.16 59.77
N ILE A 308 1.08 29.54 60.37
CA ILE A 308 0.03 28.83 59.62
C ILE A 308 -0.70 29.77 58.67
N PHE A 309 -1.06 30.98 59.13
CA PHE A 309 -1.71 31.97 58.28
C PHE A 309 -0.83 32.35 57.08
N ILE A 310 0.48 32.59 57.30
CA ILE A 310 1.43 32.89 56.22
C ILE A 310 1.53 31.74 55.22
N MET A 311 1.61 30.48 55.70
CA MET A 311 1.65 29.28 54.85
C MET A 311 0.39 29.15 53.98
N ILE A 312 -0.79 29.28 54.60
CA ILE A 312 -2.08 29.23 53.89
C ILE A 312 -2.17 30.38 52.89
N PHE A 313 -1.83 31.60 53.30
CA PHE A 313 -1.88 32.80 52.46
C PHE A 313 -0.95 32.67 51.25
N SER A 314 0.29 32.21 51.44
CA SER A 314 1.25 31.96 50.36
C SER A 314 0.69 30.97 49.33
N SER A 315 0.13 29.85 49.81
CA SER A 315 -0.47 28.83 48.94
C SER A 315 -1.65 29.37 48.14
N LEU A 316 -2.53 30.14 48.79
CA LEU A 316 -3.68 30.79 48.13
C LEU A 316 -3.22 31.81 47.08
N CYS A 317 -2.21 32.63 47.38
CA CYS A 317 -1.64 33.58 46.42
C CYS A 317 -1.14 32.88 45.15
N GLU A 318 -0.45 31.76 45.29
CA GLU A 318 0.03 30.98 44.16
C GLU A 318 -1.09 30.32 43.36
N ILE A 319 -2.10 29.75 44.03
CA ILE A 319 -3.28 29.18 43.34
C ILE A 319 -4.00 30.26 42.52
N ILE A 320 -4.18 31.46 43.09
CA ILE A 320 -4.80 32.60 42.39
C ILE A 320 -3.93 33.02 41.20
N TYR A 321 -2.61 33.06 41.38
CA TYR A 321 -1.67 33.36 40.30
C TYR A 321 -1.76 32.35 39.15
N PHE A 322 -1.74 31.04 39.44
CA PHE A 322 -1.84 29.99 38.44
C PHE A 322 -3.19 29.96 37.72
N LYS A 323 -4.30 30.22 38.43
CA LYS A 323 -5.62 30.41 37.82
C LYS A 323 -5.62 31.59 36.85
N LYS A 324 -5.05 32.74 37.23
CA LYS A 324 -4.96 33.92 36.36
C LYS A 324 -4.14 33.65 35.09
N LYS A 325 -3.11 32.80 35.20
CA LYS A 325 -2.28 32.35 34.07
C LYS A 325 -2.94 31.26 33.19
N LYS A 326 -4.14 30.76 33.54
CA LYS A 326 -4.81 29.62 32.88
C LYS A 326 -3.97 28.34 32.87
N TRP A 327 -3.17 28.15 33.93
CA TRP A 327 -2.42 26.90 34.13
C TRP A 327 -3.23 25.88 34.95
N LEU A 328 -4.36 26.32 35.50
CA LEU A 328 -5.25 25.61 36.41
C LEU A 328 -6.69 25.74 35.92
#